data_AF-A0A2M7IZJ5-F1
#
_entry.id   AF-A0A2M7IZJ5-F1
#
_cell.length_a   1.000
_cell.length_b   1.000
_cell.length_c   1.000
_cell.angle_alpha   90.00
_cell.angle_beta   90.00
_cell.angle_gamma   90.00
#
_symmetry.space_group_name_H-M   'P 1'
#
loop_
_entity.id
_entity.type
_entity.pdbx_description
1 polymer ?
#
loop_
_entity_poly.entity_id
_entity_poly.type
_entity_poly.pdbx_seq_one_letter_code
_entity_poly.pdbx_strand_id
1 'polypeptide(L)'
;MERISPPPTNYPAKTLRCWHDRISKIDSQPIQYQVGILLLGYALTIINPLLGLGALAIISYGYRNKYREPIAKFVDNNGLLLAILIPILSCIALATKVDPIAPDDLLRNLIVGEYCQYDYRKLYPISKLPAFDLWWGFDHALNWLQHFSSRAVVMWGLQLSVFGGLCAIITRSVALSLADRQDRYYWAGLAVAIVVYLSASRIISGRPEIVLSVWAVAAVLVRTRLHVILWTALGAALTATYWLAFLYFIAATLINRPLKQKCIAIFTLTLAHTGFWFVMFGEHYTQALFWLPQVMSNQIAAIGENAGLDMLLGNPAVVALLILVSIGLFTQNTKNLGWMAVCLIFFIASNQVRYIGTIAPLSVLLALFLWQEHLPKLTTRGMAGMAVLCVALLLHSASTLPARKFSPSFKQLPKNARVITLFSHATYAVPFNSPGIQIEPSYAFGAAPKDLQQLSIDIGGHGKQPDCATIHRYQFTHVVEQTMTSIPSCLELIEVNNKWRLWHVR
;
A
#
# COMPACT_ATOMS: atom_id res chain seq x y z
N MET A 1 -63.30 49.59 41.58
CA MET A 1 -62.59 49.06 40.39
C MET A 1 -61.87 47.80 40.80
N GLU A 2 -62.57 46.66 40.75
CA GLU A 2 -62.03 45.33 41.06
C GLU A 2 -62.06 44.50 39.78
N ARG A 3 -60.93 43.84 39.48
CA ARG A 3 -60.70 43.13 38.21
C ARG A 3 -61.40 41.79 38.18
N ILE A 4 -62.04 41.56 37.05
CA ILE A 4 -62.76 40.36 36.61
C ILE A 4 -61.80 39.17 36.43
N SER A 5 -62.21 38.00 36.91
CA SER A 5 -61.59 36.69 36.73
C SER A 5 -62.04 36.01 35.41
N PRO A 6 -61.18 35.22 34.72
CA PRO A 6 -61.61 34.41 33.57
C PRO A 6 -62.09 32.99 33.98
N PRO A 7 -63.02 32.38 33.22
CA PRO A 7 -63.62 31.07 33.52
C PRO A 7 -62.83 29.87 32.88
N PRO A 8 -63.18 28.61 33.23
CA PRO A 8 -62.31 27.44 33.12
C PRO A 8 -62.42 26.68 31.78
N THR A 9 -61.33 25.98 31.42
CA THR A 9 -61.24 25.09 30.26
C THR A 9 -61.61 23.64 30.63
N ASN A 10 -62.56 23.05 29.89
CA ASN A 10 -62.95 21.63 29.98
C ASN A 10 -62.65 20.92 28.64
N TYR A 11 -61.65 20.01 28.67
CA TYR A 11 -61.51 18.64 28.07
C TYR A 11 -61.99 18.29 26.62
N PRO A 12 -61.38 17.30 25.90
CA PRO A 12 -61.15 15.94 26.42
C PRO A 12 -59.86 15.18 26.02
N ALA A 13 -59.31 14.49 27.02
CA ALA A 13 -58.15 13.58 26.98
C ALA A 13 -58.56 12.10 26.76
N LYS A 14 -59.15 11.77 25.60
CA LYS A 14 -59.56 10.38 25.29
C LYS A 14 -58.93 9.74 24.04
N THR A 15 -58.11 10.47 23.28
CA THR A 15 -57.42 9.93 22.08
C THR A 15 -55.94 9.59 22.30
N LEU A 16 -55.35 9.97 23.44
CA LEU A 16 -53.92 9.71 23.74
C LEU A 16 -53.63 8.32 24.33
N ARG A 17 -54.62 7.61 24.90
CA ARG A 17 -54.39 6.26 25.47
C ARG A 17 -54.29 5.15 24.40
N CYS A 18 -54.98 5.27 23.26
CA CYS A 18 -54.88 4.27 22.18
C CYS A 18 -53.57 4.35 21.37
N TRP A 19 -52.85 5.47 21.41
CA TRP A 19 -51.55 5.60 20.75
C TRP A 19 -50.40 5.05 21.59
N HIS A 20 -50.51 5.09 22.92
CA HIS A 20 -49.47 4.58 23.81
C HIS A 20 -49.33 3.05 23.75
N ASP A 21 -50.45 2.32 23.64
CA ASP A 21 -50.45 0.85 23.53
C ASP A 21 -50.06 0.33 22.13
N ARG A 22 -50.11 1.17 21.08
CA ARG A 22 -49.56 0.83 19.76
C ARG A 22 -48.07 1.15 19.64
N ILE A 23 -47.57 2.17 20.33
CA ILE A 23 -46.14 2.50 20.36
C ILE A 23 -45.36 1.50 21.23
N SER A 24 -45.93 0.97 22.30
CA SER A 24 -45.30 -0.09 23.11
C SER A 24 -45.18 -1.44 22.38
N LYS A 25 -45.91 -1.65 21.28
CA LYS A 25 -45.77 -2.81 20.38
C LYS A 25 -44.75 -2.63 19.25
N ILE A 26 -44.16 -1.43 19.10
CA ILE A 26 -43.04 -1.19 18.16
C ILE A 26 -41.69 -1.53 18.82
N ASP A 27 -41.66 -1.77 20.14
CA ASP A 27 -40.45 -2.09 20.91
C ASP A 27 -39.92 -3.52 20.72
N SER A 28 -40.52 -4.33 19.85
CA SER A 28 -40.11 -5.71 19.56
C SER A 28 -39.74 -5.98 18.09
N GLN A 29 -39.49 -4.94 17.29
CA GLN A 29 -38.98 -5.14 15.92
C GLN A 29 -37.49 -5.49 15.94
N PRO A 30 -37.04 -6.54 15.21
CA PRO A 30 -35.79 -7.24 15.48
C PRO A 30 -34.59 -6.51 14.86
N ILE A 31 -33.40 -6.90 15.35
CA ILE A 31 -32.03 -6.63 14.85
C ILE A 31 -31.91 -6.39 13.32
N GLN A 32 -32.80 -6.93 12.49
CA GLN A 32 -32.87 -6.72 11.04
C GLN A 32 -33.02 -5.25 10.61
N TYR A 33 -33.80 -4.42 11.33
CA TYR A 33 -33.90 -2.98 11.02
C TYR A 33 -32.61 -2.22 11.38
N GLN A 34 -31.91 -2.68 12.42
CA GLN A 34 -30.64 -2.11 12.89
C GLN A 34 -29.49 -2.43 11.92
N VAL A 35 -29.49 -3.65 11.37
CA VAL A 35 -28.60 -4.06 10.28
C VAL A 35 -28.93 -3.28 9.00
N GLY A 36 -30.21 -3.07 8.67
CA GLY A 36 -30.62 -2.29 7.49
C GLY A 36 -30.13 -0.84 7.51
N ILE A 37 -30.15 -0.17 8.66
CA ILE A 37 -29.69 1.23 8.79
C ILE A 37 -28.15 1.34 8.76
N LEU A 38 -27.45 0.39 9.38
CA LEU A 38 -25.98 0.27 9.28
C LEU A 38 -25.54 -0.07 7.85
N LEU A 39 -26.25 -0.98 7.17
CA LEU A 39 -26.02 -1.30 5.77
C LEU A 39 -26.35 -0.13 4.84
N LEU A 40 -27.33 0.71 5.17
CA LEU A 40 -27.65 1.93 4.43
C LEU A 40 -26.55 2.99 4.63
N GLY A 41 -26.09 3.22 5.86
CA GLY A 41 -24.92 4.08 6.14
C GLY A 41 -23.66 3.57 5.44
N TYR A 42 -23.47 2.25 5.41
CA TYR A 42 -22.39 1.56 4.72
C TYR A 42 -22.48 1.67 3.18
N ALA A 43 -23.68 1.49 2.61
CA ALA A 43 -23.95 1.70 1.18
C ALA A 43 -23.72 3.16 0.78
N LEU A 44 -24.11 4.12 1.64
CA LEU A 44 -23.85 5.53 1.43
C LEU A 44 -22.36 5.88 1.53
N THR A 45 -21.57 5.22 2.41
CA THR A 45 -20.10 5.38 2.43
C THR A 45 -19.41 4.84 1.18
N ILE A 46 -19.97 3.81 0.54
CA ILE A 46 -19.47 3.26 -0.74
C ILE A 46 -19.70 4.25 -1.89
N ILE A 47 -20.81 4.97 -1.87
CA ILE A 47 -21.19 5.93 -2.92
C ILE A 47 -20.52 7.29 -2.70
N ASN A 48 -20.46 7.78 -1.46
CA ASN A 48 -19.81 9.03 -1.09
C ASN A 48 -19.33 8.98 0.38
N PRO A 49 -18.01 8.92 0.63
CA PRO A 49 -17.46 8.75 1.97
C PRO A 49 -17.87 9.84 2.97
N LEU A 50 -18.02 11.09 2.52
CA LEU A 50 -18.38 12.22 3.38
C LEU A 50 -19.86 12.19 3.78
N LEU A 51 -20.75 11.80 2.86
CA LEU A 51 -22.18 11.61 3.15
C LEU A 51 -22.43 10.39 4.03
N GLY A 52 -21.69 9.31 3.82
CA GLY A 52 -21.77 8.11 4.66
C GLY A 52 -21.25 8.35 6.08
N LEU A 53 -20.16 9.11 6.25
CA LEU A 53 -19.67 9.55 7.57
C LEU A 53 -20.66 10.50 8.26
N GLY A 54 -21.28 11.42 7.51
CA GLY A 54 -22.34 12.29 8.02
C GLY A 54 -23.58 11.51 8.48
N ALA A 55 -24.03 10.53 7.68
CA ALA A 55 -25.15 9.67 8.01
C ALA A 55 -24.86 8.79 9.25
N LEU A 56 -23.66 8.18 9.32
CA LEU A 56 -23.23 7.39 10.48
C LEU A 56 -23.10 8.24 11.75
N ALA A 57 -22.65 9.50 11.64
CA ALA A 57 -22.59 10.44 12.75
C ALA A 57 -23.99 10.87 13.22
N ILE A 58 -24.92 11.14 12.30
CA ILE A 58 -26.32 11.49 12.60
C ILE A 58 -27.06 10.30 13.21
N ILE A 59 -26.85 9.08 12.72
CA ILE A 59 -27.40 7.84 13.29
C ILE A 59 -26.83 7.62 14.70
N SER A 60 -25.52 7.77 14.87
CA SER A 60 -24.86 7.63 16.18
C SER A 60 -25.31 8.71 17.18
N TYR A 61 -25.64 9.90 16.70
CA TYR A 61 -26.13 11.01 17.51
C TYR A 61 -27.64 10.90 17.84
N GLY A 62 -28.47 10.43 16.89
CA GLY A 62 -29.91 10.29 17.06
C GLY A 62 -30.32 9.14 17.99
N TYR A 63 -29.49 8.10 18.13
CA TYR A 63 -29.80 6.92 18.94
C TYR A 63 -29.13 6.90 20.34
N ARG A 64 -28.67 8.08 20.80
CA ARG A 64 -27.81 8.36 21.98
C ARG A 64 -28.27 7.78 23.33
N ASN A 65 -29.57 7.53 23.53
CA ASN A 65 -30.11 7.18 24.86
C ASN A 65 -30.63 5.73 25.00
N LYS A 66 -30.95 5.02 23.92
CA LYS A 66 -31.63 3.70 24.00
C LYS A 66 -30.68 2.50 23.98
N TYR A 67 -29.45 2.65 23.47
CA TYR A 67 -28.54 1.52 23.20
C TYR A 67 -27.19 1.61 23.93
N ARG A 68 -27.12 2.44 24.97
CA ARG A 68 -25.87 2.71 25.72
C ARG A 68 -25.32 1.46 26.43
N GLU A 69 -26.17 0.66 27.04
CA GLU A 69 -25.76 -0.54 27.79
C GLU A 69 -25.41 -1.75 26.92
N PRO A 70 -26.19 -2.12 25.87
CA PRO A 70 -25.86 -3.26 25.02
C PRO A 70 -24.57 -3.08 24.21
N ILE A 71 -24.33 -1.88 23.69
CA ILE A 71 -23.10 -1.56 22.94
C ILE A 71 -21.89 -1.53 23.87
N ALA A 72 -22.02 -0.97 25.08
CA ALA A 72 -20.96 -0.98 26.07
C ALA A 72 -20.60 -2.41 26.49
N LYS A 73 -21.59 -3.26 26.79
CA LYS A 73 -21.36 -4.70 27.09
C LYS A 73 -20.73 -5.47 25.93
N PHE A 74 -21.11 -5.18 24.68
CA PHE A 74 -20.51 -5.83 23.52
C PHE A 74 -19.05 -5.40 23.30
N VAL A 75 -18.74 -4.11 23.46
CA VAL A 75 -17.39 -3.54 23.32
C VAL A 75 -16.48 -3.97 24.47
N ASP A 76 -16.97 -3.98 25.71
CA ASP A 76 -16.20 -4.38 26.89
C ASP A 76 -15.84 -5.88 26.85
N ASN A 77 -16.72 -6.74 26.32
CA ASN A 77 -16.46 -8.18 26.20
C ASN A 77 -15.67 -8.56 24.93
N ASN A 78 -15.63 -7.71 23.90
CA ASN A 78 -15.08 -8.05 22.59
C ASN A 78 -14.07 -7.01 22.03
N GLY A 79 -13.51 -6.10 22.85
CA GLY A 79 -12.56 -5.08 22.40
C GLY A 79 -11.30 -5.65 21.71
N LEU A 80 -10.81 -6.80 22.18
CA LEU A 80 -9.76 -7.57 21.52
C LEU A 80 -10.26 -8.17 20.19
N LEU A 81 -11.50 -8.66 20.16
CA LEU A 81 -12.13 -9.21 18.98
C LEU A 81 -12.32 -8.13 17.90
N LEU A 82 -12.74 -6.92 18.24
CA LEU A 82 -12.88 -5.77 17.34
C LEU A 82 -11.53 -5.23 16.84
N ALA A 83 -10.52 -5.18 17.69
CA ALA A 83 -9.17 -4.79 17.28
C ALA A 83 -8.48 -5.82 16.39
N ILE A 84 -8.89 -7.09 16.45
CA ILE A 84 -8.47 -8.15 15.54
C ILE A 84 -9.39 -8.20 14.30
N LEU A 85 -10.70 -7.97 14.47
CA LEU A 85 -11.70 -7.95 13.40
C LEU A 85 -11.50 -6.75 12.49
N ILE A 86 -11.03 -5.59 12.94
CA ILE A 86 -10.85 -4.45 12.04
C ILE A 86 -9.74 -4.72 11.01
N PRO A 87 -8.54 -5.19 11.39
CA PRO A 87 -7.54 -5.69 10.44
C PRO A 87 -8.05 -6.85 9.59
N ILE A 88 -8.80 -7.81 10.16
CA ILE A 88 -9.35 -8.96 9.41
C ILE A 88 -10.45 -8.54 8.44
N LEU A 89 -11.38 -7.68 8.84
CA LEU A 89 -12.44 -7.10 8.00
C LEU A 89 -11.85 -6.14 6.97
N SER A 90 -10.69 -5.56 7.24
CA SER A 90 -9.95 -4.75 6.26
C SER A 90 -9.20 -5.62 5.28
N CYS A 91 -8.59 -6.74 5.71
CA CYS A 91 -8.11 -7.80 4.83
C CYS A 91 -9.24 -8.34 3.96
N ILE A 92 -10.41 -8.60 4.55
CA ILE A 92 -11.59 -9.11 3.86
C ILE A 92 -12.14 -8.02 2.92
N ALA A 93 -12.22 -6.75 3.31
CA ALA A 93 -12.69 -5.67 2.45
C ALA A 93 -11.72 -5.36 1.29
N LEU A 94 -10.41 -5.49 1.53
CA LEU A 94 -9.36 -5.44 0.51
C LEU A 94 -9.44 -6.65 -0.42
N ALA A 95 -9.80 -7.83 0.10
CA ALA A 95 -9.99 -9.06 -0.66
C ALA A 95 -11.36 -9.14 -1.38
N THR A 96 -12.40 -8.41 -0.93
CA THR A 96 -13.75 -8.45 -1.52
C THR A 96 -13.91 -7.51 -2.71
N LYS A 97 -12.95 -6.60 -2.98
CA LYS A 97 -12.81 -6.04 -4.33
C LYS A 97 -12.21 -7.13 -5.22
N VAL A 98 -13.10 -7.81 -5.95
CA VAL A 98 -12.86 -8.80 -7.02
C VAL A 98 -11.50 -8.61 -7.71
N ASP A 99 -10.59 -9.56 -7.47
CA ASP A 99 -9.25 -9.70 -8.04
C ASP A 99 -8.37 -8.43 -8.00
N PRO A 100 -7.68 -8.07 -6.89
CA PRO A 100 -6.61 -7.08 -6.94
C PRO A 100 -5.43 -7.60 -7.78
N ILE A 101 -4.87 -6.75 -8.62
CA ILE A 101 -3.66 -7.04 -9.41
C ILE A 101 -2.53 -6.11 -8.94
N ALA A 102 -1.30 -6.61 -8.90
CA ALA A 102 -0.16 -5.73 -8.67
C ALA A 102 -0.08 -4.68 -9.79
N PRO A 103 0.09 -3.39 -9.48
CA PRO A 103 0.13 -2.31 -10.47
C PRO A 103 1.40 -2.29 -11.33
N ASP A 104 2.39 -3.14 -11.03
CA ASP A 104 3.77 -2.88 -11.44
C ASP A 104 4.65 -4.14 -11.47
N ASP A 105 5.94 -3.96 -11.17
CA ASP A 105 7.04 -4.89 -11.12
C ASP A 105 6.70 -6.32 -10.71
N LEU A 106 5.90 -6.55 -9.66
CA LEU A 106 5.60 -7.92 -9.23
C LEU A 106 4.99 -8.78 -10.36
N LEU A 107 4.27 -8.18 -11.31
CA LEU A 107 3.77 -8.89 -12.48
C LEU A 107 4.91 -9.40 -13.39
N ARG A 108 5.99 -8.63 -13.60
CA ARG A 108 7.16 -9.11 -14.37
C ARG A 108 7.94 -10.17 -13.60
N ASN A 109 8.10 -10.00 -12.29
CA ASN A 109 8.83 -10.94 -11.43
C ASN A 109 8.16 -12.32 -11.41
N LEU A 110 6.82 -12.37 -11.50
CA LEU A 110 6.06 -13.63 -11.57
C LEU A 110 6.23 -14.39 -12.89
N ILE A 111 6.67 -13.74 -13.97
CA ILE A 111 6.76 -14.36 -15.30
C ILE A 111 8.20 -14.59 -15.78
N VAL A 112 9.19 -13.91 -15.18
CA VAL A 112 10.56 -13.95 -15.69
C VAL A 112 11.21 -15.33 -15.61
N GLY A 113 10.88 -16.13 -14.60
CA GLY A 113 11.43 -17.49 -14.44
C GLY A 113 10.98 -18.43 -15.56
N GLU A 114 9.68 -18.43 -15.87
CA GLU A 114 9.09 -19.34 -16.86
C GLU A 114 9.40 -18.93 -18.30
N TYR A 115 9.32 -17.63 -18.63
CA TYR A 115 9.43 -17.19 -20.03
C TYR A 115 10.79 -16.64 -20.41
N CYS A 116 11.54 -16.12 -19.44
CA CYS A 116 12.80 -15.43 -19.70
C CYS A 116 14.00 -16.18 -19.12
N GLN A 117 13.80 -17.28 -18.39
CA GLN A 117 14.86 -18.00 -17.67
C GLN A 117 15.71 -17.03 -16.82
N TYR A 118 15.03 -16.11 -16.12
CA TYR A 118 15.67 -15.08 -15.27
C TYR A 118 16.53 -14.04 -16.02
N ASP A 119 16.45 -13.99 -17.36
CA ASP A 119 17.14 -12.98 -18.17
C ASP A 119 16.17 -11.91 -18.67
N TYR A 120 16.11 -10.79 -17.96
CA TYR A 120 15.26 -9.65 -18.30
C TYR A 120 15.53 -9.07 -19.70
N ARG A 121 16.71 -9.28 -20.28
CA ARG A 121 17.02 -8.83 -21.65
C ARG A 121 16.21 -9.58 -22.71
N LYS A 122 15.68 -10.77 -22.39
CA LYS A 122 14.77 -11.49 -23.28
C LYS A 122 13.38 -10.85 -23.33
N LEU A 123 12.94 -10.27 -22.21
CA LEU A 123 11.68 -9.53 -22.11
C LEU A 123 11.80 -8.12 -22.72
N TYR A 124 12.94 -7.48 -22.48
CA TYR A 124 13.27 -6.10 -22.89
C TYR A 124 14.49 -6.08 -23.84
N PRO A 125 14.32 -6.50 -25.10
CA PRO A 125 15.44 -6.75 -26.01
C PRO A 125 16.17 -5.50 -26.49
N ILE A 126 15.58 -4.31 -26.37
CA ILE A 126 16.18 -3.06 -26.85
C ILE A 126 16.84 -2.29 -25.69
N SER A 127 16.24 -2.37 -24.51
CA SER A 127 16.79 -1.74 -23.29
C SER A 127 18.14 -2.34 -22.88
N LYS A 128 19.11 -1.48 -22.56
CA LYS A 128 20.44 -1.89 -22.09
C LYS A 128 20.42 -2.26 -20.60
N LEU A 129 19.98 -3.47 -20.29
CA LEU A 129 19.87 -3.99 -18.93
C LEU A 129 21.14 -4.75 -18.49
N PRO A 130 21.41 -4.84 -17.17
CA PRO A 130 22.47 -5.69 -16.63
C PRO A 130 22.34 -7.15 -17.08
N ALA A 131 23.47 -7.85 -17.16
CA ALA A 131 23.53 -9.23 -17.64
C ALA A 131 23.02 -10.28 -16.64
N PHE A 132 22.55 -9.84 -15.47
CA PHE A 132 22.09 -10.71 -14.39
C PHE A 132 20.79 -10.17 -13.78
N ASP A 133 20.13 -11.03 -13.02
CA ASP A 133 18.89 -10.73 -12.33
C ASP A 133 19.12 -9.89 -11.06
N LEU A 134 18.62 -8.65 -11.07
CA LEU A 134 18.68 -7.70 -9.95
C LEU A 134 17.82 -8.14 -8.73
N TRP A 135 16.97 -9.16 -8.91
CA TRP A 135 16.04 -9.72 -7.93
C TRP A 135 16.16 -11.23 -7.82
N TRP A 136 17.34 -11.79 -8.10
CA TRP A 136 17.59 -13.23 -8.21
C TRP A 136 16.84 -14.11 -7.20
N GLY A 137 17.04 -13.87 -5.89
CA GLY A 137 16.42 -14.70 -4.86
C GLY A 137 14.90 -14.54 -4.79
N PHE A 138 14.39 -13.36 -5.13
CA PHE A 138 12.96 -13.08 -5.18
C PHE A 138 12.30 -13.81 -6.34
N ASP A 139 12.86 -13.70 -7.55
CA ASP A 139 12.31 -14.31 -8.76
C ASP A 139 12.35 -15.84 -8.69
N HIS A 140 13.42 -16.41 -8.14
CA HIS A 140 13.51 -17.84 -7.89
C HIS A 140 12.47 -18.31 -6.87
N ALA A 141 12.28 -17.57 -5.76
CA ALA A 141 11.27 -17.91 -4.77
C ALA A 141 9.85 -17.84 -5.34
N LEU A 142 9.53 -16.81 -6.11
CA LEU A 142 8.21 -16.68 -6.76
C LEU A 142 7.97 -17.80 -7.77
N ASN A 143 8.96 -18.12 -8.62
CA ASN A 143 8.82 -19.20 -9.59
C ASN A 143 8.64 -20.55 -8.87
N TRP A 144 9.41 -20.80 -7.80
CA TRP A 144 9.25 -22.01 -6.98
C TRP A 144 7.84 -22.11 -6.37
N LEU A 145 7.32 -21.03 -5.78
CA LEU A 145 5.96 -21.01 -5.22
C LEU A 145 4.87 -21.28 -6.28
N GLN A 146 5.10 -20.87 -7.52
CA GLN A 146 4.18 -21.13 -8.64
C GLN A 146 4.09 -22.62 -9.03
N HIS A 147 5.02 -23.47 -8.58
CA HIS A 147 4.88 -24.93 -8.76
C HIS A 147 3.77 -25.51 -7.88
N PHE A 148 3.39 -24.82 -6.80
CA PHE A 148 2.38 -25.28 -5.85
C PHE A 148 1.04 -24.54 -5.99
N SER A 149 1.01 -23.41 -6.70
CA SER A 149 -0.20 -22.61 -6.85
C SER A 149 -0.17 -21.70 -8.07
N SER A 150 -1.30 -21.10 -8.43
CA SER A 150 -1.37 -20.17 -9.56
C SER A 150 -0.63 -18.85 -9.27
N ARG A 151 -0.19 -18.14 -10.33
CA ARG A 151 0.41 -16.79 -10.24
C ARG A 151 -0.39 -15.83 -9.38
N ALA A 152 -1.72 -15.83 -9.54
CA ALA A 152 -2.60 -14.96 -8.78
C ALA A 152 -2.55 -15.26 -7.27
N VAL A 153 -2.54 -16.53 -6.89
CA VAL A 153 -2.46 -16.95 -5.48
C VAL A 153 -1.11 -16.60 -4.88
N VAL A 154 0.00 -16.80 -5.62
CA VAL A 154 1.34 -16.41 -5.16
C VAL A 154 1.43 -14.89 -4.94
N MET A 155 0.93 -14.10 -5.89
CA MET A 155 0.85 -12.66 -5.79
C MET A 155 0.10 -12.20 -4.53
N TRP A 156 -1.11 -12.73 -4.32
CA TRP A 156 -1.93 -12.38 -3.16
C TRP A 156 -1.31 -12.87 -1.86
N GLY A 157 -0.74 -14.06 -1.84
CA GLY A 157 -0.03 -14.60 -0.68
C GLY A 157 1.09 -13.67 -0.24
N LEU A 158 1.86 -13.12 -1.19
CA LEU A 158 2.91 -12.15 -0.89
C LEU A 158 2.35 -10.82 -0.38
N GLN A 159 1.36 -10.24 -1.06
CA GLN A 159 0.72 -8.97 -0.65
C GLN A 159 0.11 -9.09 0.75
N LEU A 160 -0.58 -10.20 1.05
CA LEU A 160 -1.15 -10.50 2.36
C LEU A 160 -0.07 -10.70 3.42
N SER A 161 1.06 -11.32 3.06
CA SER A 161 2.20 -11.50 3.99
C SER A 161 2.83 -10.15 4.36
N VAL A 162 3.01 -9.25 3.38
CA VAL A 162 3.50 -7.88 3.62
C VAL A 162 2.52 -7.10 4.49
N PHE A 163 1.24 -7.11 4.14
CA PHE A 163 0.18 -6.45 4.91
C PHE A 163 0.11 -6.98 6.35
N GLY A 164 0.06 -8.30 6.51
CA GLY A 164 0.00 -8.97 7.80
C GLY A 164 1.23 -8.70 8.66
N GLY A 165 2.42 -8.70 8.05
CA GLY A 165 3.67 -8.37 8.71
C GLY A 165 3.67 -6.94 9.27
N LEU A 166 3.30 -5.94 8.47
CA LEU A 166 3.17 -4.55 8.93
C LEU A 166 2.13 -4.41 10.04
N CYS A 167 0.94 -4.98 9.86
CA CYS A 167 -0.11 -4.98 10.88
C CYS A 167 0.37 -5.56 12.21
N ALA A 168 1.06 -6.70 12.17
CA ALA A 168 1.60 -7.35 13.35
C ALA A 168 2.67 -6.50 14.05
N ILE A 169 3.61 -5.93 13.29
CA ILE A 169 4.69 -5.12 13.83
C ILE A 169 4.15 -3.86 14.50
N ILE A 170 3.28 -3.11 13.80
CA ILE A 170 2.70 -1.87 14.32
C ILE A 170 1.83 -2.17 15.54
N THR A 171 0.95 -3.16 15.46
CA THR A 171 0.07 -3.53 16.57
C THR A 171 0.88 -3.94 17.79
N ARG A 172 1.90 -4.79 17.61
CA ARG A 172 2.74 -5.24 18.72
C ARG A 172 3.53 -4.08 19.34
N SER A 173 4.07 -3.19 18.50
CA SER A 173 4.85 -2.03 18.95
C SER A 173 4.01 -1.08 19.80
N VAL A 174 2.81 -0.73 19.32
CA VAL A 174 1.89 0.16 20.04
C VAL A 174 1.35 -0.51 21.31
N ALA A 175 0.95 -1.78 21.24
CA ALA A 175 0.43 -2.50 22.40
C ALA A 175 1.48 -2.65 23.52
N LEU A 176 2.77 -2.80 23.17
CA LEU A 176 3.86 -2.81 24.15
C LEU A 176 4.12 -1.43 24.76
N SER A 177 4.04 -0.35 23.97
CA SER A 177 4.23 1.02 24.46
C SER A 177 3.12 1.47 25.40
N LEU A 178 1.89 0.98 25.15
CA LEU A 178 0.69 1.33 25.89
C LEU A 178 0.20 0.16 26.76
N ALA A 179 1.13 -0.64 27.31
CA ALA A 179 0.81 -1.88 28.01
C ALA A 179 -0.20 -1.69 29.15
N ASP A 180 -0.12 -0.60 29.90
CA ASP A 180 -0.97 -0.33 31.06
C ASP A 180 -2.35 0.24 30.71
N ARG A 181 -2.67 0.36 29.40
CA ARG A 181 -3.90 0.98 28.93
C ARG A 181 -4.88 -0.03 28.34
N GLN A 182 -6.15 0.07 28.75
CA GLN A 182 -7.22 -0.76 28.19
C GLN A 182 -7.52 -0.42 26.72
N ASP A 183 -7.35 0.83 26.31
CA ASP A 183 -7.64 1.34 24.96
C ASP A 183 -6.48 1.14 23.95
N ARG A 184 -5.39 0.47 24.37
CA ARG A 184 -4.15 0.30 23.58
C ARG A 184 -4.37 -0.27 22.18
N TYR A 185 -5.32 -1.19 22.04
CA TYR A 185 -5.58 -1.87 20.77
C TYR A 185 -6.37 -1.00 19.79
N TYR A 186 -7.12 -0.02 20.27
CA TYR A 186 -7.72 0.97 19.38
C TYR A 186 -6.62 1.87 18.82
N TRP A 187 -5.69 2.34 19.65
CA TRP A 187 -4.54 3.13 19.19
C TRP A 187 -3.68 2.37 18.19
N ALA A 188 -3.48 1.07 18.42
CA ALA A 188 -2.84 0.18 17.46
C ALA A 188 -3.62 0.09 16.14
N GLY A 189 -4.95 -0.07 16.20
CA GLY A 189 -5.81 -0.09 15.02
C GLY A 189 -5.72 1.20 14.20
N LEU A 190 -5.71 2.36 14.86
CA LEU A 190 -5.54 3.66 14.21
C LEU A 190 -4.15 3.77 13.56
N ALA A 191 -3.11 3.36 14.26
CA ALA A 191 -1.74 3.35 13.73
C ALA A 191 -1.65 2.49 12.46
N VAL A 192 -2.22 1.28 12.49
CA VAL A 192 -2.31 0.39 11.32
C VAL A 192 -3.09 1.05 10.19
N ALA A 193 -4.25 1.64 10.48
CA ALA A 193 -5.09 2.29 9.47
C ALA A 193 -4.36 3.44 8.76
N ILE A 194 -3.62 4.27 9.50
CA ILE A 194 -2.82 5.36 8.92
C ILE A 194 -1.65 4.81 8.08
N VAL A 195 -0.94 3.79 8.58
CA VAL A 195 0.17 3.17 7.84
C VAL A 195 -0.31 2.57 6.52
N VAL A 196 -1.43 1.83 6.56
CA VAL A 196 -2.06 1.25 5.37
C VAL A 196 -2.53 2.35 4.43
N TYR A 197 -3.19 3.39 4.94
CA TYR A 197 -3.63 4.53 4.14
C TYR A 197 -2.49 5.20 3.37
N LEU A 198 -1.34 5.38 4.01
CA LEU A 198 -0.16 6.01 3.37
C LEU A 198 0.63 5.04 2.47
N SER A 199 0.52 3.74 2.69
CA SER A 199 1.38 2.73 2.04
C SER A 199 0.64 1.73 1.15
N ALA A 200 -0.68 1.86 0.98
CA ALA A 200 -1.53 0.86 0.31
C ALA A 200 -1.03 0.48 -1.09
N SER A 201 -0.63 1.48 -1.89
CA SER A 201 -0.08 1.26 -3.24
C SER A 201 1.22 0.44 -3.22
N ARG A 202 2.06 0.62 -2.19
CA ARG A 202 3.31 -0.14 -2.00
C ARG A 202 3.10 -1.52 -1.40
N ILE A 203 2.08 -1.69 -0.55
CA ILE A 203 1.71 -3.01 -0.03
C ILE A 203 1.21 -3.88 -1.18
N ILE A 204 0.38 -3.32 -2.05
CA ILE A 204 -0.21 -4.02 -3.21
C ILE A 204 0.80 -4.22 -4.34
N SER A 205 1.83 -3.38 -4.47
CA SER A 205 2.92 -3.67 -5.42
C SER A 205 3.68 -4.95 -5.06
N GLY A 206 3.72 -5.34 -3.78
CA GLY A 206 4.32 -6.59 -3.32
C GLY A 206 5.79 -6.77 -3.74
N ARG A 207 6.50 -5.66 -3.95
CA ARG A 207 7.90 -5.64 -4.36
C ARG A 207 8.87 -6.13 -3.28
N PRO A 208 10.09 -6.57 -3.64
CA PRO A 208 11.08 -6.95 -2.63
C PRO A 208 11.45 -5.79 -1.67
N GLU A 209 11.37 -4.54 -2.11
CA GLU A 209 11.59 -3.36 -1.27
C GLU A 209 10.55 -3.21 -0.14
N ILE A 210 9.29 -3.57 -0.37
CA ILE A 210 8.28 -3.52 0.70
C ILE A 210 8.47 -4.68 1.68
N VAL A 211 8.93 -5.86 1.21
CA VAL A 211 9.32 -6.98 2.09
C VAL A 211 10.48 -6.56 2.99
N LEU A 212 11.51 -5.91 2.43
CA LEU A 212 12.63 -5.35 3.19
C LEU A 212 12.18 -4.22 4.14
N SER A 213 11.19 -3.42 3.76
CA SER A 213 10.60 -2.40 4.64
C SER A 213 9.93 -3.05 5.86
N VAL A 214 9.17 -4.13 5.68
CA VAL A 214 8.58 -4.89 6.80
C VAL A 214 9.68 -5.42 7.73
N TRP A 215 10.71 -6.05 7.18
CA TRP A 215 11.86 -6.54 7.94
C TRP A 215 12.59 -5.41 8.70
N ALA A 216 12.82 -4.28 8.03
CA ALA A 216 13.47 -3.10 8.59
C ALA A 216 12.69 -2.53 9.78
N VAL A 217 11.38 -2.32 9.62
CA VAL A 217 10.52 -1.79 10.69
C VAL A 217 10.43 -2.78 11.86
N ALA A 218 10.49 -4.09 11.61
CA ALA A 218 10.47 -5.11 12.68
C ALA A 218 11.63 -4.97 13.69
N ALA A 219 12.71 -4.27 13.33
CA ALA A 219 13.84 -4.02 14.22
C ALA A 219 13.45 -3.31 15.54
N VAL A 220 12.36 -2.54 15.56
CA VAL A 220 11.82 -1.88 16.78
C VAL A 220 11.39 -2.87 17.87
N LEU A 221 11.11 -4.11 17.48
CA LEU A 221 10.70 -5.21 18.38
C LEU A 221 11.88 -6.06 18.88
N VAL A 222 13.11 -5.77 18.42
CA VAL A 222 14.30 -6.55 18.78
C VAL A 222 14.83 -6.11 20.15
N ARG A 223 14.66 -6.99 21.16
CA ARG A 223 14.99 -6.71 22.58
C ARG A 223 16.04 -7.65 23.19
N THR A 224 16.15 -8.87 22.66
CA THR A 224 17.05 -9.93 23.20
C THR A 224 18.19 -10.25 22.22
N ARG A 225 19.25 -10.91 22.69
CA ARG A 225 20.35 -11.37 21.83
C ARG A 225 19.86 -12.34 20.75
N LEU A 226 18.97 -13.26 21.13
CA LEU A 226 18.34 -14.19 20.19
C LEU A 226 17.57 -13.45 19.10
N HIS A 227 16.80 -12.41 19.47
CA HIS A 227 16.08 -11.61 18.46
C HIS A 227 17.05 -10.90 17.50
N VAL A 228 18.20 -10.40 17.98
CA VAL A 228 19.22 -9.81 17.09
C VAL A 228 19.73 -10.84 16.10
N ILE A 229 20.04 -12.06 16.56
CA ILE A 229 20.52 -13.14 15.71
C ILE A 229 19.47 -13.51 14.67
N LEU A 230 18.22 -13.75 15.08
CA LEU A 230 17.12 -14.11 14.18
C LEU A 230 16.82 -13.00 13.16
N TRP A 231 16.77 -11.75 13.62
CA TRP A 231 16.53 -10.59 12.73
C TRP A 231 17.67 -10.41 11.72
N THR A 232 18.92 -10.58 12.16
CA THR A 232 20.11 -10.48 11.29
C THR A 232 20.16 -11.64 10.31
N ALA A 233 19.86 -12.88 10.74
CA ALA A 233 19.83 -14.05 9.88
C ALA A 233 18.73 -13.94 8.80
N LEU A 234 17.54 -13.47 9.18
CA LEU A 234 16.47 -13.18 8.21
C LEU A 234 16.90 -12.10 7.22
N GLY A 235 17.51 -11.02 7.70
CA GLY A 235 18.03 -9.96 6.84
C GLY A 235 19.11 -10.46 5.87
N ALA A 236 20.01 -11.31 6.36
CA ALA A 236 21.06 -11.95 5.56
C ALA A 236 20.48 -12.85 4.46
N ALA A 237 19.36 -13.55 4.73
CA ALA A 237 18.65 -14.32 3.70
C ALA A 237 17.96 -13.41 2.68
N LEU A 238 17.39 -12.28 3.12
CA LEU A 238 16.73 -11.30 2.25
C LEU A 238 17.72 -10.49 1.38
N THR A 239 19.02 -10.50 1.64
CA THR A 239 19.99 -9.79 0.78
C THR A 239 20.00 -10.34 -0.65
N ALA A 240 19.74 -11.64 -0.81
CA ALA A 240 19.68 -12.29 -2.12
C ALA A 240 18.43 -11.88 -2.93
N THR A 241 17.39 -11.36 -2.28
CA THR A 241 16.13 -11.01 -2.95
C THR A 241 16.17 -9.63 -3.61
N TYR A 242 17.18 -8.80 -3.29
CA TYR A 242 17.29 -7.45 -3.84
C TYR A 242 18.72 -6.92 -3.82
N TRP A 243 19.22 -6.53 -4.99
CA TRP A 243 20.60 -6.05 -5.15
C TRP A 243 20.94 -4.76 -4.37
N LEU A 244 19.94 -3.94 -3.99
CA LEU A 244 20.12 -2.75 -3.14
C LEU A 244 19.63 -2.96 -1.69
N ALA A 245 19.56 -4.21 -1.21
CA ALA A 245 19.11 -4.52 0.17
C ALA A 245 19.92 -3.78 1.24
N PHE A 246 21.19 -3.46 0.98
CA PHE A 246 22.06 -2.73 1.91
C PHE A 246 21.51 -1.37 2.36
N LEU A 247 20.64 -0.73 1.55
CA LEU A 247 19.99 0.53 1.92
C LEU A 247 19.12 0.39 3.17
N TYR A 248 18.64 -0.80 3.48
CA TYR A 248 17.80 -1.08 4.65
C TYR A 248 18.61 -1.45 5.90
N PHE A 249 19.94 -1.61 5.81
CA PHE A 249 20.77 -2.02 6.97
C PHE A 249 20.84 -0.95 8.06
N ILE A 250 20.53 0.30 7.72
CA ILE A 250 20.35 1.39 8.68
C ILE A 250 19.28 1.05 9.75
N ALA A 251 18.33 0.16 9.44
CA ALA A 251 17.32 -0.30 10.38
C ALA A 251 17.91 -1.00 11.61
N ALA A 252 19.15 -1.50 11.56
CA ALA A 252 19.86 -2.00 12.73
C ALA A 252 20.01 -0.92 13.84
N THR A 253 19.94 0.36 13.49
CA THR A 253 19.90 1.46 14.47
C THR A 253 18.66 1.42 15.37
N LEU A 254 17.55 0.86 14.88
CA LEU A 254 16.28 0.72 15.60
C LEU A 254 16.30 -0.39 16.67
N ILE A 255 17.28 -1.30 16.61
CA ILE A 255 17.42 -2.38 17.57
C ILE A 255 17.63 -1.81 18.97
N ASN A 256 16.82 -2.22 19.95
CA ASN A 256 16.95 -1.76 21.32
C ASN A 256 18.01 -2.57 22.09
N ARG A 257 19.27 -2.46 21.65
CA ARG A 257 20.45 -3.11 22.22
C ARG A 257 21.67 -2.18 22.19
N PRO A 258 22.74 -2.47 22.95
CA PRO A 258 23.96 -1.66 22.93
C PRO A 258 24.55 -1.52 21.52
N LEU A 259 25.25 -0.41 21.28
CA LEU A 259 25.85 -0.06 19.97
C LEU A 259 26.66 -1.21 19.36
N LYS A 260 27.41 -1.96 20.18
CA LYS A 260 28.16 -3.15 19.75
C LYS A 260 27.31 -4.15 18.97
N GLN A 261 26.08 -4.44 19.43
CA GLN A 261 25.20 -5.40 18.75
C GLN A 261 24.63 -4.84 17.45
N LYS A 262 24.37 -3.53 17.38
CA LYS A 262 23.96 -2.83 16.16
C LYS A 262 25.06 -2.91 15.10
N CYS A 263 26.30 -2.60 15.49
CA CYS A 263 27.47 -2.68 14.60
C CYS A 263 27.72 -4.11 14.11
N ILE A 264 27.63 -5.12 14.99
CA ILE A 264 27.74 -6.52 14.58
C ILE A 264 26.67 -6.88 13.57
N ALA A 265 25.41 -6.49 13.77
CA ALA A 265 24.33 -6.76 12.83
C ALA A 265 24.62 -6.10 11.46
N ILE A 266 24.99 -4.82 11.43
CA ILE A 266 25.34 -4.11 10.18
C ILE A 266 26.52 -4.78 9.46
N PHE A 267 27.57 -5.14 10.20
CA PHE A 267 28.74 -5.80 9.63
C PHE A 267 28.38 -7.15 9.02
N THR A 268 27.63 -7.98 9.74
CA THR A 268 27.18 -9.30 9.26
C THR A 268 26.28 -9.17 8.03
N LEU A 269 25.34 -8.22 8.02
CA LEU A 269 24.47 -7.97 6.87
C LEU A 269 25.28 -7.49 5.66
N THR A 270 26.23 -6.59 5.87
CA THR A 270 27.15 -6.11 4.82
C THR A 270 27.95 -7.25 4.24
N LEU A 271 28.55 -8.09 5.09
CA LEU A 271 29.33 -9.24 4.66
C LEU A 271 28.47 -10.28 3.91
N ALA A 272 27.25 -10.54 4.37
CA ALA A 272 26.33 -11.45 3.70
C ALA A 272 25.92 -10.91 2.33
N HIS A 273 25.61 -9.60 2.24
CA HIS A 273 25.24 -8.94 0.99
C HIS A 273 26.38 -8.94 -0.02
N THR A 274 27.54 -8.40 0.37
CA THR A 274 28.70 -8.33 -0.53
C THR A 274 29.17 -9.73 -0.88
N GLY A 275 29.27 -10.64 0.09
CA GLY A 275 29.63 -12.04 -0.14
C GLY A 275 28.71 -12.69 -1.16
N PHE A 276 27.39 -12.62 -1.00
CA PHE A 276 26.44 -13.20 -1.94
C PHE A 276 26.58 -12.60 -3.35
N TRP A 277 26.48 -11.28 -3.48
CA TRP A 277 26.44 -10.63 -4.80
C TRP A 277 27.78 -10.72 -5.55
N PHE A 278 28.91 -10.62 -4.86
CA PHE A 278 30.23 -10.80 -5.51
C PHE A 278 30.51 -12.26 -5.86
N VAL A 279 30.14 -13.22 -5.02
CA VAL A 279 30.35 -14.65 -5.35
C VAL A 279 29.48 -15.08 -6.52
N MET A 280 28.23 -14.63 -6.57
CA MET A 280 27.28 -15.04 -7.61
C MET A 280 27.49 -14.31 -8.94
N PHE A 281 27.83 -13.02 -8.91
CA PHE A 281 27.80 -12.18 -10.11
C PHE A 281 29.10 -11.40 -10.38
N GLY A 282 30.08 -11.46 -9.47
CA GLY A 282 31.40 -10.87 -9.65
C GLY A 282 31.38 -9.42 -10.15
N GLU A 283 32.06 -9.18 -11.26
CA GLU A 283 32.16 -7.85 -11.87
C GLU A 283 30.82 -7.29 -12.36
N HIS A 284 29.86 -8.13 -12.72
CA HIS A 284 28.57 -7.66 -13.21
C HIS A 284 27.80 -6.91 -12.14
N TYR A 285 27.90 -7.33 -10.87
CA TYR A 285 27.31 -6.60 -9.75
C TYR A 285 27.91 -5.19 -9.61
N THR A 286 29.23 -5.06 -9.69
CA THR A 286 29.88 -3.74 -9.68
C THR A 286 29.50 -2.88 -10.89
N GLN A 287 29.43 -3.48 -12.08
CA GLN A 287 28.98 -2.78 -13.30
C GLN A 287 27.55 -2.27 -13.15
N ALA A 288 26.64 -3.03 -12.52
CA ALA A 288 25.27 -2.58 -12.26
C ALA A 288 25.20 -1.35 -11.32
N LEU A 289 26.09 -1.26 -10.34
CA LEU A 289 26.17 -0.08 -9.47
C LEU A 289 26.58 1.19 -10.25
N PHE A 290 27.51 1.07 -11.21
CA PHE A 290 27.91 2.17 -12.09
C PHE A 290 26.94 2.44 -13.25
N TRP A 291 26.12 1.45 -13.61
CA TRP A 291 25.05 1.57 -14.59
C TRP A 291 23.90 2.44 -14.08
N LEU A 292 23.57 2.38 -12.79
CA LEU A 292 22.42 3.10 -12.22
C LEU A 292 22.48 4.64 -12.45
N PRO A 293 23.58 5.36 -12.18
CA PRO A 293 23.69 6.78 -12.51
C PRO A 293 23.50 7.08 -14.01
N GLN A 294 23.94 6.17 -14.89
CA GLN A 294 23.82 6.35 -16.34
C GLN A 294 22.36 6.22 -16.79
N VAL A 295 21.62 5.25 -16.24
CA VAL A 295 20.18 5.12 -16.49
C VAL A 295 19.45 6.37 -16.01
N MET A 296 19.76 6.85 -14.82
CA MET A 296 19.10 8.03 -14.25
C MET A 296 19.37 9.30 -15.07
N SER A 297 20.59 9.47 -15.60
CA SER A 297 20.93 10.66 -16.41
C SER A 297 20.41 10.59 -17.85
N ASN A 298 20.17 9.38 -18.37
CA ASN A 298 19.65 9.18 -19.73
C ASN A 298 18.10 9.25 -19.80
N GLN A 299 17.43 9.29 -18.66
CA GLN A 299 15.97 9.33 -18.54
C GLN A 299 15.41 10.69 -18.98
N ILE A 300 14.45 10.72 -19.91
CA ILE A 300 13.87 11.98 -20.43
C ILE A 300 12.55 12.40 -19.77
N ALA A 301 11.94 11.52 -18.97
CA ALA A 301 10.71 11.79 -18.22
C ALA A 301 10.81 11.27 -16.80
N ALA A 302 10.19 11.94 -15.83
CA ALA A 302 10.24 11.50 -14.43
C ALA A 302 9.45 10.20 -14.22
N ILE A 303 10.08 9.21 -13.58
CA ILE A 303 9.40 8.00 -13.12
C ILE A 303 8.76 8.32 -11.77
N GLY A 304 7.44 8.13 -11.64
CA GLY A 304 6.67 8.53 -10.45
C GLY A 304 7.17 7.94 -9.12
N GLU A 305 7.91 6.85 -9.15
CA GLU A 305 8.48 6.21 -7.94
C GLU A 305 9.73 6.89 -7.41
N ASN A 306 10.47 7.53 -8.33
CA ASN A 306 11.61 8.38 -8.04
C ASN A 306 11.17 9.83 -7.85
N ALA A 307 9.87 10.12 -7.92
CA ALA A 307 9.36 11.43 -7.60
C ALA A 307 9.66 11.79 -6.15
N GLY A 308 9.79 13.09 -5.93
CA GLY A 308 10.12 13.64 -4.62
C GLY A 308 9.02 13.40 -3.59
N LEU A 309 9.41 13.44 -2.32
CA LEU A 309 8.47 13.37 -1.20
C LEU A 309 7.58 14.61 -1.13
N ASP A 310 7.87 15.67 -1.89
CA ASP A 310 7.01 16.84 -2.08
C ASP A 310 5.62 16.46 -2.59
N MET A 311 5.50 15.42 -3.43
CA MET A 311 4.21 14.86 -3.84
C MET A 311 3.35 14.38 -2.67
N LEU A 312 3.97 13.98 -1.56
CA LEU A 312 3.27 13.53 -0.35
C LEU A 312 2.89 14.69 0.58
N LEU A 313 3.45 15.88 0.41
CA LEU A 313 3.08 17.07 1.20
C LEU A 313 1.66 17.55 0.89
N GLY A 314 1.11 17.17 -0.26
CA GLY A 314 -0.32 17.35 -0.56
C GLY A 314 -1.24 16.48 0.31
N ASN A 315 -0.70 15.47 1.02
CA ASN A 315 -1.49 14.62 1.91
C ASN A 315 -1.48 15.20 3.35
N PRO A 316 -2.64 15.64 3.88
CA PRO A 316 -2.71 16.26 5.19
C PRO A 316 -2.27 15.33 6.34
N ALA A 317 -2.42 14.00 6.19
CA ALA A 317 -1.96 13.06 7.20
C ALA A 317 -0.43 13.00 7.29
N VAL A 318 0.27 13.12 6.15
CA VAL A 318 1.74 13.19 6.11
C VAL A 318 2.22 14.47 6.79
N VAL A 319 1.62 15.61 6.44
CA VAL A 319 1.96 16.92 7.04
C VAL A 319 1.72 16.90 8.55
N ALA A 320 0.57 16.39 9.01
CA ALA A 320 0.27 16.26 10.43
C ALA A 320 1.28 15.37 11.16
N LEU A 321 1.66 14.23 10.59
CA LEU A 321 2.68 13.34 11.17
C LEU A 321 4.03 14.02 11.28
N LEU A 322 4.47 14.73 10.23
CA LEU A 322 5.75 15.47 10.25
C LEU A 322 5.75 16.56 11.31
N ILE A 323 4.66 17.31 11.48
CA ILE A 323 4.50 18.32 12.53
C ILE A 323 4.58 17.67 13.92
N LEU A 324 3.81 16.60 14.14
CA LEU A 324 3.79 15.88 15.43
C LEU A 324 5.16 15.30 15.79
N VAL A 325 5.86 14.70 14.83
CA VAL A 325 7.21 14.18 15.03
C VAL A 325 8.18 15.31 15.33
N SER A 326 8.14 16.40 14.55
CA SER A 326 9.06 17.53 14.73
C SER A 326 8.88 18.17 16.11
N ILE A 327 7.65 18.57 16.47
CA ILE A 327 7.35 19.14 17.78
C ILE A 327 7.72 18.17 18.90
N GLY A 328 7.37 16.88 18.75
CA GLY A 328 7.68 15.87 19.75
C GLY A 328 9.19 15.73 19.99
N LEU A 329 10.01 15.70 18.94
CA LEU A 329 11.47 15.63 19.08
C LEU A 329 12.07 16.84 19.79
N PHE A 330 11.48 18.03 19.65
CA PHE A 330 11.94 19.25 20.34
C PHE A 330 11.45 19.36 21.79
N THR A 331 10.26 18.85 22.08
CA THR A 331 9.57 19.09 23.37
C THR A 331 9.70 17.94 24.35
N GLN A 332 9.90 16.71 23.86
CA GLN A 332 9.89 15.50 24.69
C GLN A 332 11.32 15.02 24.97
N ASN A 333 11.64 14.76 26.24
CA ASN A 333 12.95 14.23 26.63
C ASN A 333 13.09 12.75 26.25
N THR A 334 13.60 12.47 25.05
CA THR A 334 13.58 11.12 24.48
C THR A 334 14.94 10.65 23.97
N LYS A 335 15.91 10.54 24.89
CA LYS A 335 17.27 10.02 24.61
C LYS A 335 17.31 8.72 23.80
N ASN A 336 16.27 7.88 23.88
CA ASN A 336 16.20 6.58 23.21
C ASN A 336 15.48 6.59 21.84
N LEU A 337 14.76 7.66 21.48
CA LEU A 337 14.04 7.75 20.19
C LEU A 337 14.90 8.37 19.08
N GLY A 338 16.05 8.96 19.42
CA GLY A 338 16.97 9.56 18.45
C GLY A 338 17.40 8.61 17.34
N TRP A 339 17.60 7.31 17.63
CA TRP A 339 17.93 6.33 16.59
C TRP A 339 16.79 6.08 15.59
N MET A 340 15.54 6.15 16.05
CA MET A 340 14.38 6.07 15.17
C MET A 340 14.27 7.29 14.27
N ALA A 341 14.53 8.48 14.82
CA ALA A 341 14.62 9.71 14.04
C ALA A 341 15.75 9.66 12.99
N VAL A 342 16.94 9.17 13.35
CA VAL A 342 18.06 9.00 12.41
C VAL A 342 17.67 8.07 11.25
N CYS A 343 17.07 6.92 11.55
CA CYS A 343 16.61 5.98 10.52
C CYS A 343 15.53 6.61 9.62
N LEU A 344 14.56 7.32 10.21
CA LEU A 344 13.52 8.03 9.46
C LEU A 344 14.12 9.12 8.56
N ILE A 345 15.03 9.95 9.08
CA ILE A 345 15.72 11.00 8.35
C ILE A 345 16.52 10.42 7.19
N PHE A 346 17.20 9.28 7.36
CA PHE A 346 17.92 8.62 6.28
C PHE A 346 17.00 8.32 5.08
N PHE A 347 15.82 7.74 5.32
CA PHE A 347 14.86 7.45 4.26
C PHE A 347 14.23 8.72 3.68
N ILE A 348 13.92 9.72 4.50
CA ILE A 348 13.40 11.01 4.03
C ILE A 348 14.44 11.75 3.16
N ALA A 349 15.72 11.73 3.55
CA ALA A 349 16.81 12.43 2.88
C ALA A 349 17.06 11.92 1.45
N SER A 350 16.66 10.68 1.15
CA SER A 350 16.69 10.16 -0.22
C SER A 350 15.73 10.87 -1.18
N ASN A 351 14.74 11.60 -0.65
CA ASN A 351 13.69 12.32 -1.37
C ASN A 351 12.98 11.44 -2.43
N GLN A 352 12.58 10.22 -2.06
CA GLN A 352 11.90 9.30 -2.98
C GLN A 352 10.66 8.68 -2.34
N VAL A 353 9.51 8.79 -3.03
CA VAL A 353 8.24 8.20 -2.59
C VAL A 353 8.31 6.67 -2.45
N ARG A 354 9.23 5.99 -3.14
CA ARG A 354 9.41 4.54 -2.99
C ARG A 354 9.65 4.07 -1.56
N TYR A 355 10.22 4.91 -0.69
CA TYR A 355 10.47 4.56 0.71
C TYR A 355 9.28 4.81 1.65
N ILE A 356 8.12 5.22 1.13
CA ILE A 356 6.95 5.48 1.96
C ILE A 356 6.53 4.27 2.82
N GLY A 357 6.78 3.05 2.33
CA GLY A 357 6.56 1.81 3.08
C GLY A 357 7.41 1.64 4.34
N THR A 358 8.51 2.40 4.48
CA THR A 358 9.31 2.49 5.71
C THR A 358 9.07 3.82 6.44
N ILE A 359 8.96 4.94 5.69
CA ILE A 359 8.73 6.28 6.25
C ILE A 359 7.41 6.33 7.03
N ALA A 360 6.30 5.86 6.44
CA ALA A 360 4.99 5.90 7.09
C ALA A 360 4.94 5.14 8.43
N PRO A 361 5.33 3.85 8.51
CA PRO A 361 5.32 3.14 9.78
C PRO A 361 6.27 3.74 10.83
N LEU A 362 7.47 4.18 10.44
CA LEU A 362 8.39 4.83 11.38
C LEU A 362 7.85 6.17 11.89
N SER A 363 7.28 7.01 11.01
CA SER A 363 6.67 8.27 11.40
C SER A 363 5.50 8.09 12.37
N VAL A 364 4.62 7.11 12.11
CA VAL A 364 3.48 6.80 12.98
C VAL A 364 3.95 6.27 14.34
N LEU A 365 4.89 5.32 14.36
CA LEU A 365 5.44 4.79 15.62
C LEU A 365 6.17 5.88 16.41
N LEU A 366 6.99 6.69 15.74
CA LEU A 366 7.74 7.77 16.38
C LEU A 366 6.80 8.81 16.98
N ALA A 367 5.78 9.25 16.24
CA ALA A 367 4.76 10.15 16.77
C ALA A 367 4.07 9.54 18.00
N LEU A 368 3.63 8.29 17.93
CA LEU A 368 2.96 7.64 19.06
C LEU A 368 3.88 7.52 20.29
N PHE A 369 5.15 7.18 20.11
CA PHE A 369 6.09 7.05 21.22
C PHE A 369 6.46 8.39 21.85
N LEU A 370 6.57 9.46 21.05
CA LEU A 370 6.81 10.81 21.56
C LEU A 370 5.62 11.31 22.40
N TRP A 371 4.40 11.00 21.96
CA TRP A 371 3.18 11.55 22.55
C TRP A 371 2.44 10.59 23.49
N GLN A 372 3.00 9.40 23.79
CA GLN A 372 2.30 8.32 24.50
C GLN A 372 1.70 8.74 25.85
N GLU A 373 2.39 9.59 26.61
CA GLU A 373 1.95 10.08 27.93
C GLU A 373 0.83 11.11 27.82
N HIS A 374 0.74 11.78 26.66
CA HIS A 374 -0.25 12.82 26.36
C HIS A 374 -1.47 12.27 25.61
N LEU A 375 -1.46 11.00 25.22
CA LEU A 375 -2.59 10.38 24.53
C LEU A 375 -3.83 10.32 25.44
N PRO A 376 -4.99 10.84 25.01
CA PRO A 376 -6.20 10.83 25.83
C PRO A 376 -6.66 9.38 26.08
N LYS A 377 -7.14 9.10 27.30
CA LYS A 377 -7.83 7.83 27.60
C LYS A 377 -9.17 7.81 26.89
N LEU A 378 -9.39 6.79 26.07
CA LEU A 378 -10.63 6.70 25.30
C LEU A 378 -11.77 6.16 26.16
N THR A 379 -12.88 6.89 26.17
CA THR A 379 -14.16 6.36 26.65
C THR A 379 -14.71 5.34 25.67
N THR A 380 -15.74 4.57 26.03
CA THR A 380 -16.44 3.66 25.11
C THR A 380 -16.89 4.34 23.81
N ARG A 381 -17.31 5.61 23.89
CA ARG A 381 -17.65 6.42 22.71
C ARG A 381 -16.42 6.76 21.87
N GLY A 382 -15.31 7.11 22.52
CA GLY A 382 -14.04 7.35 21.84
C GLY A 382 -13.51 6.10 21.14
N MET A 383 -13.64 4.93 21.78
CA MET A 383 -13.28 3.63 21.20
C MET A 383 -14.14 3.32 19.95
N ALA A 384 -15.46 3.49 20.03
CA ALA A 384 -16.34 3.31 18.88
C ALA A 384 -16.04 4.29 17.74
N GLY A 385 -15.83 5.58 18.05
CA GLY A 385 -15.45 6.58 17.06
C GLY A 385 -14.12 6.25 16.37
N MET A 386 -13.14 5.76 17.12
CA MET A 386 -11.85 5.37 16.57
C MET A 386 -11.96 4.14 15.68
N ALA A 387 -12.79 3.16 16.04
CA ALA A 387 -13.08 2.01 15.20
C ALA A 387 -13.70 2.43 13.86
N VAL A 388 -14.68 3.34 13.87
CA VAL A 388 -15.30 3.90 12.66
C VAL A 388 -14.27 4.62 11.79
N LEU A 389 -13.40 5.44 12.39
CA LEU A 389 -12.33 6.13 11.68
C LEU A 389 -11.36 5.15 11.01
N CYS A 390 -10.95 4.09 11.71
CA CYS A 390 -10.09 3.05 11.15
C CYS A 390 -10.73 2.39 9.92
N VAL A 391 -12.00 1.99 10.04
CA VAL A 391 -12.75 1.39 8.93
C VAL A 391 -12.86 2.36 7.75
N ALA A 392 -13.14 3.64 8.00
CA ALA A 392 -13.24 4.65 6.95
C ALA A 392 -11.91 4.84 6.19
N LEU A 393 -10.78 4.92 6.91
CA LEU A 393 -9.45 5.00 6.31
C LEU A 393 -9.12 3.76 5.47
N LEU A 394 -9.46 2.58 5.98
CA LEU A 394 -9.17 1.31 5.31
C LEU A 394 -10.05 1.10 4.06
N LEU A 395 -11.33 1.49 4.12
CA LEU A 395 -12.22 1.50 2.96
C LEU A 395 -11.77 2.50 1.90
N HIS A 396 -11.35 3.70 2.31
CA HIS A 396 -10.78 4.67 1.38
C HIS A 396 -9.53 4.10 0.70
N SER A 397 -8.64 3.48 1.45
CA SER A 397 -7.44 2.82 0.92
C SER A 397 -7.81 1.71 -0.07
N ALA A 398 -8.80 0.86 0.25
CA ALA A 398 -9.28 -0.17 -0.66
C ALA A 398 -9.90 0.42 -1.96
N SER A 399 -10.54 1.59 -1.85
CA SER A 399 -11.17 2.25 -2.98
C SER A 399 -10.16 2.70 -4.05
N THR A 400 -8.92 3.01 -3.66
CA THR A 400 -7.86 3.49 -4.56
C THR A 400 -7.05 2.37 -5.22
N LEU A 401 -7.26 1.11 -4.82
CA LEU A 401 -6.51 -0.03 -5.36
C LEU A 401 -6.98 -0.44 -6.77
N PRO A 402 -6.02 -0.80 -7.65
CA PRO A 402 -6.32 -1.29 -8.99
C PRO A 402 -6.98 -2.68 -8.95
N ALA A 403 -7.97 -2.88 -9.82
CA ALA A 403 -8.64 -4.17 -9.98
C ALA A 403 -8.22 -4.85 -11.29
N ARG A 404 -7.99 -6.17 -11.26
CA ARG A 404 -7.55 -7.01 -12.39
C ARG A 404 -8.47 -6.91 -13.59
N LYS A 405 -9.77 -6.71 -13.38
CA LYS A 405 -10.74 -6.53 -14.47
C LYS A 405 -10.42 -5.35 -15.40
N PHE A 406 -9.58 -4.41 -14.96
CA PHE A 406 -9.11 -3.27 -15.76
C PHE A 406 -7.71 -3.48 -16.37
N SER A 407 -7.13 -4.66 -16.18
CA SER A 407 -5.82 -5.04 -16.71
C SER A 407 -5.93 -5.40 -18.20
N PRO A 408 -4.99 -4.93 -19.06
CA PRO A 408 -5.02 -5.23 -20.49
C PRO A 408 -4.80 -6.72 -20.74
N SER A 409 -5.76 -7.36 -21.38
CA SER A 409 -5.66 -8.76 -21.83
C SER A 409 -6.18 -8.84 -23.25
N PHE A 410 -5.31 -9.24 -24.18
CA PHE A 410 -5.64 -9.30 -25.61
C PHE A 410 -5.52 -10.72 -26.13
N LYS A 411 -6.53 -11.18 -26.86
CA LYS A 411 -6.52 -12.53 -27.45
C LYS A 411 -5.73 -12.57 -28.75
N GLN A 412 -5.70 -11.46 -29.48
CA GLN A 412 -5.07 -11.36 -30.80
C GLN A 412 -3.58 -11.01 -30.75
N LEU A 413 -2.97 -10.97 -29.56
CA LEU A 413 -1.53 -10.69 -29.42
C LEU A 413 -0.74 -12.01 -29.54
N PRO A 414 0.02 -12.24 -30.63
CA PRO A 414 0.72 -13.49 -30.84
C PRO A 414 1.95 -13.63 -29.92
N LYS A 415 2.38 -14.88 -29.70
CA LYS A 415 3.68 -15.16 -29.07
C LYS A 415 4.80 -14.55 -29.90
N ASN A 416 5.87 -14.09 -29.23
CA ASN A 416 7.01 -13.38 -29.80
C ASN A 416 6.68 -12.01 -30.42
N ALA A 417 5.47 -11.47 -30.21
CA ALA A 417 5.17 -10.10 -30.57
C ALA A 417 6.14 -9.14 -29.86
N ARG A 418 6.62 -8.14 -30.60
CA ARG A 418 7.32 -6.97 -30.04
C ARG A 418 6.32 -5.86 -29.83
N VAL A 419 6.15 -5.47 -28.58
CA VAL A 419 5.12 -4.52 -28.14
C VAL A 419 5.76 -3.27 -27.58
N ILE A 420 5.27 -2.09 -27.98
CA ILE A 420 5.61 -0.82 -27.34
C ILE A 420 4.37 -0.26 -26.63
N THR A 421 4.56 0.26 -25.42
CA THR A 421 3.48 0.88 -24.63
C THR A 421 3.91 2.25 -24.13
N LEU A 422 2.95 3.04 -23.65
CA LEU A 422 3.25 4.09 -22.67
C LEU A 422 3.86 3.43 -21.42
N PHE A 423 4.92 4.02 -20.87
CA PHE A 423 5.52 3.56 -19.61
C PHE A 423 4.50 3.68 -18.46
N SER A 424 3.82 2.58 -18.17
CA SER A 424 2.64 2.53 -17.33
C SER A 424 2.36 1.10 -16.87
N HIS A 425 1.24 0.87 -16.18
CA HIS A 425 0.77 -0.47 -15.82
C HIS A 425 0.76 -1.46 -17.00
N ALA A 426 0.50 -1.02 -18.24
CA ALA A 426 0.53 -1.93 -19.40
C ALA A 426 1.89 -2.57 -19.66
N THR A 427 2.99 -1.86 -19.38
CA THR A 427 4.36 -2.38 -19.53
C THR A 427 4.59 -3.67 -18.72
N TYR A 428 3.83 -3.85 -17.64
CA TYR A 428 3.92 -5.02 -16.76
C TYR A 428 2.75 -5.99 -16.96
N ALA A 429 1.55 -5.47 -17.16
CA ALA A 429 0.34 -6.27 -17.26
C ALA A 429 0.18 -7.03 -18.57
N VAL A 430 0.59 -6.43 -19.70
CA VAL A 430 0.50 -7.08 -21.01
C VAL A 430 1.33 -8.37 -21.06
N PRO A 431 2.63 -8.40 -20.68
CA PRO A 431 3.40 -9.65 -20.71
C PRO A 431 2.93 -10.65 -19.64
N PHE A 432 2.34 -10.18 -18.54
CA PHE A 432 1.75 -11.05 -17.53
C PHE A 432 0.53 -11.81 -18.06
N ASN A 433 -0.36 -11.12 -18.80
CA ASN A 433 -1.56 -11.71 -19.38
C ASN A 433 -1.32 -12.39 -20.74
N SER A 434 -0.28 -12.00 -21.47
CA SER A 434 0.06 -12.50 -22.81
C SER A 434 1.51 -12.99 -22.84
N PRO A 435 1.77 -14.21 -22.35
CA PRO A 435 3.14 -14.62 -22.11
C PRO A 435 3.91 -14.99 -23.38
N GLY A 436 5.23 -14.78 -23.33
CA GLY A 436 6.13 -15.02 -24.46
C GLY A 436 6.22 -13.87 -25.46
N ILE A 437 5.76 -12.67 -25.09
CA ILE A 437 6.01 -11.44 -25.87
C ILE A 437 7.29 -10.74 -25.40
N GLN A 438 7.77 -9.81 -26.22
CA GLN A 438 8.79 -8.83 -25.88
C GLN A 438 8.09 -7.47 -25.74
N ILE A 439 8.48 -6.69 -24.74
CA ILE A 439 7.83 -5.41 -24.46
C ILE A 439 8.85 -4.30 -24.20
N GLU A 440 8.50 -3.08 -24.56
CA GLU A 440 9.24 -1.87 -24.22
C GLU A 440 8.27 -0.75 -23.80
N PRO A 441 8.74 0.25 -23.05
CA PRO A 441 10.09 0.37 -22.47
C PRO A 441 10.30 -0.60 -21.29
N SER A 442 11.54 -0.80 -20.86
CA SER A 442 11.83 -1.61 -19.67
C SER A 442 11.51 -0.91 -18.35
N TYR A 443 11.57 -1.68 -17.26
CA TYR A 443 11.44 -1.16 -15.89
C TYR A 443 12.44 -0.05 -15.54
N ALA A 444 13.58 -0.04 -16.23
CA ALA A 444 14.57 1.01 -16.16
C ALA A 444 14.39 1.92 -17.38
N PHE A 445 13.44 2.86 -17.33
CA PHE A 445 13.07 3.69 -18.48
C PHE A 445 14.28 4.34 -19.19
N GLY A 446 15.25 4.82 -18.42
CA GLY A 446 16.49 5.40 -18.96
C GLY A 446 17.48 4.41 -19.59
N ALA A 447 17.25 3.09 -19.49
CA ALA A 447 18.05 2.07 -20.17
C ALA A 447 17.69 1.94 -21.66
N ALA A 448 16.52 2.45 -22.06
CA ALA A 448 16.12 2.53 -23.45
C ALA A 448 16.80 3.70 -24.18
N PRO A 449 17.03 3.59 -25.49
CA PRO A 449 17.40 4.73 -26.33
C PRO A 449 16.42 5.91 -26.18
N LYS A 450 16.92 7.15 -26.31
CA LYS A 450 16.10 8.37 -26.08
C LYS A 450 14.93 8.51 -27.05
N ASP A 451 15.12 8.10 -28.31
CA ASP A 451 14.05 8.08 -29.32
C ASP A 451 12.95 7.07 -28.96
N LEU A 452 13.31 5.91 -28.41
CA LEU A 452 12.36 4.93 -27.91
C LEU A 452 11.60 5.43 -26.67
N GLN A 453 12.30 6.08 -25.74
CA GLN A 453 11.66 6.74 -24.59
C GLN A 453 10.65 7.79 -25.06
N GLN A 454 11.02 8.61 -26.06
CA GLN A 454 10.14 9.63 -26.61
C GLN A 454 8.91 9.01 -27.29
N LEU A 455 9.11 7.94 -28.07
CA LEU A 455 8.00 7.19 -28.68
C LEU A 455 7.01 6.68 -27.62
N SER A 456 7.50 6.14 -26.50
CA SER A 456 6.65 5.70 -25.38
C SER A 456 5.82 6.85 -24.80
N ILE A 457 6.39 8.05 -24.68
CA ILE A 457 5.68 9.25 -24.20
C ILE A 457 4.64 9.72 -25.22
N ASP A 458 4.99 9.73 -26.51
CA ASP A 458 4.10 10.19 -27.58
C ASP A 458 2.87 9.26 -27.73
N ILE A 459 3.04 7.95 -27.50
CA ILE A 459 1.94 6.98 -27.40
C ILE A 459 0.93 7.36 -26.29
N GLY A 460 1.38 8.04 -25.23
CA GLY A 460 0.54 8.53 -24.14
C GLY A 460 -0.40 9.68 -24.49
N GLY A 461 -0.31 10.25 -25.70
CA GLY A 461 -1.29 11.24 -26.18
C GLY A 461 -1.04 12.68 -25.72
N HIS A 462 0.21 13.04 -25.40
CA HIS A 462 0.61 14.42 -25.05
C HIS A 462 0.66 15.38 -26.26
N GLY A 463 -0.32 15.28 -27.17
CA GLY A 463 -0.48 16.18 -28.31
C GLY A 463 0.44 15.91 -29.51
N LYS A 464 1.28 14.86 -29.46
CA LYS A 464 2.11 14.42 -30.58
C LYS A 464 1.69 13.04 -31.06
N GLN A 465 1.74 12.84 -32.37
CA GLN A 465 1.49 11.57 -33.00
C GLN A 465 2.74 10.69 -32.90
N PRO A 466 2.62 9.40 -32.54
CA PRO A 466 3.75 8.48 -32.53
C PRO A 466 4.43 8.37 -33.90
N ASP A 467 5.77 8.39 -33.91
CA ASP A 467 6.56 8.34 -35.15
C ASP A 467 6.64 6.90 -35.70
N CYS A 468 6.04 6.68 -36.87
CA CYS A 468 6.09 5.42 -37.59
C CYS A 468 7.52 4.99 -37.94
N ALA A 469 8.41 5.93 -38.27
CA ALA A 469 9.79 5.59 -38.63
C ALA A 469 10.51 4.92 -37.44
N THR A 470 10.33 5.47 -36.24
CA THR A 470 10.86 4.88 -35.01
C THR A 470 10.21 3.52 -34.69
N ILE A 471 8.90 3.37 -34.89
CA ILE A 471 8.19 2.09 -34.70
C ILE A 471 8.79 0.99 -35.59
N HIS A 472 8.96 1.26 -36.90
CA HIS A 472 9.53 0.30 -37.84
C HIS A 472 11.01 0.05 -37.60
N ARG A 473 11.79 1.08 -37.22
CA ARG A 473 13.23 0.95 -36.92
C ARG A 473 13.50 -0.07 -35.82
N TYR A 474 12.69 -0.06 -34.76
CA TYR A 474 12.81 -1.00 -33.65
C TYR A 474 12.02 -2.30 -33.88
N GLN A 475 11.40 -2.44 -35.06
CA GLN A 475 10.64 -3.62 -35.49
C GLN A 475 9.52 -3.97 -34.49
N PHE A 476 8.84 -2.97 -33.95
CA PHE A 476 7.63 -3.22 -33.16
C PHE A 476 6.55 -3.78 -34.07
N THR A 477 5.87 -4.81 -33.58
CA THR A 477 4.75 -5.47 -34.29
C THR A 477 3.41 -4.97 -33.79
N HIS A 478 3.36 -4.46 -32.54
CA HIS A 478 2.14 -4.03 -31.90
C HIS A 478 2.38 -2.82 -30.99
N VAL A 479 1.32 -2.01 -30.82
CA VAL A 479 1.27 -0.89 -29.88
C VAL A 479 0.09 -1.09 -28.93
N VAL A 480 0.30 -0.89 -27.63
CA VAL A 480 -0.78 -0.94 -26.62
C VAL A 480 -0.88 0.39 -25.87
N GLU A 481 -2.08 0.99 -25.84
CA GLU A 481 -2.33 2.28 -25.18
C GLU A 481 -3.80 2.51 -24.80
N GLN A 482 -4.09 3.65 -24.15
CA GLN A 482 -5.46 4.05 -23.75
C GLN A 482 -5.88 5.47 -24.16
N THR A 483 -4.94 6.33 -24.55
CA THR A 483 -5.10 7.79 -24.58
C THR A 483 -4.70 8.46 -25.89
N MET A 484 -4.18 7.72 -26.87
CA MET A 484 -3.78 8.24 -28.18
C MET A 484 -4.96 8.94 -28.88
N THR A 485 -4.77 10.22 -29.20
CA THR A 485 -5.78 11.05 -29.88
C THR A 485 -5.52 11.18 -31.38
N SER A 486 -4.26 11.21 -31.81
CA SER A 486 -3.85 11.17 -33.22
C SER A 486 -3.32 9.80 -33.58
N ILE A 487 -3.97 9.11 -34.51
CA ILE A 487 -3.64 7.74 -34.91
C ILE A 487 -2.69 7.77 -36.12
N PRO A 488 -1.48 7.21 -36.00
CA PRO A 488 -0.56 7.15 -37.12
C PRO A 488 -0.97 6.13 -38.19
N SER A 489 -0.61 6.43 -39.44
CA SER A 489 -1.02 5.65 -40.63
C SER A 489 -0.46 4.22 -40.67
N CYS A 490 0.65 3.97 -39.97
CA CYS A 490 1.24 2.64 -39.81
C CYS A 490 0.50 1.76 -38.79
N LEU A 491 -0.51 2.28 -38.09
CA LEU A 491 -1.25 1.52 -37.08
C LEU A 491 -2.65 1.12 -37.54
N GLU A 492 -3.01 -0.12 -37.25
CA GLU A 492 -4.34 -0.67 -37.50
C GLU A 492 -4.93 -1.24 -36.21
N LEU A 493 -6.14 -0.80 -35.84
CA LEU A 493 -6.78 -1.26 -34.62
C LEU A 493 -7.24 -2.71 -34.77
N ILE A 494 -6.75 -3.60 -33.92
CA ILE A 494 -7.10 -5.03 -33.96
C ILE A 494 -8.12 -5.38 -32.86
N GLU A 495 -7.89 -4.91 -31.64
CA GLU A 495 -8.67 -5.32 -30.48
C GLU A 495 -8.80 -4.17 -29.48
N VAL A 496 -9.97 -4.07 -28.84
CA VAL A 496 -10.21 -3.17 -27.71
C VAL A 496 -10.60 -4.01 -26.50
N ASN A 497 -9.85 -3.90 -25.42
CA ASN A 497 -10.15 -4.54 -24.15
C ASN A 497 -10.33 -3.47 -23.07
N ASN A 498 -11.58 -3.26 -22.64
CA ASN A 498 -11.95 -2.17 -21.74
C ASN A 498 -11.53 -0.80 -22.29
N LYS A 499 -10.57 -0.14 -21.62
CA LYS A 499 -10.00 1.15 -22.03
C LYS A 499 -8.70 1.01 -22.83
N TRP A 500 -8.20 -0.21 -23.02
CA TRP A 500 -6.96 -0.49 -23.72
C TRP A 500 -7.21 -0.85 -25.18
N ARG A 501 -6.44 -0.27 -26.08
CA ARG A 501 -6.46 -0.53 -27.52
C ARG A 501 -5.17 -1.24 -27.92
N LEU A 502 -5.31 -2.31 -28.70
CA LEU A 502 -4.22 -3.03 -29.33
C LEU A 502 -4.19 -2.69 -30.81
N TRP A 503 -3.05 -2.18 -31.26
CA TRP A 503 -2.81 -1.82 -32.65
C TRP A 503 -1.78 -2.75 -33.26
N HIS A 504 -2.00 -3.15 -34.51
CA HIS A 504 -1.01 -3.79 -35.37
C HIS A 504 -0.13 -2.72 -36.03
N VAL A 505 1.14 -3.02 -36.22
CA VAL A 505 2.04 -2.24 -37.07
C VAL A 505 2.06 -2.87 -38.46
N ARG A 506 1.68 -2.09 -39.48
CA ARG A 506 1.56 -2.53 -40.88
C ARG A 506 2.89 -2.82 -41.58
#